data_AF-A0A1G7KXH4-F1
#
_entry.id   AF-A0A1G7KXH4-F1
#
_cell.length_a   1.000
_cell.length_b   1.000
_cell.length_c   1.000
_cell.angle_alpha   90.00
_cell.angle_beta   90.00
_cell.angle_gamma   90.00
#
_symmetry.space_group_name_H-M   'P 1'
#
loop_
_entity.id
_entity.type
_entity.pdbx_description
1 polymer ?
#
loop_
_entity_poly.entity_id
_entity_poly.type
_entity_poly.pdbx_seq_one_letter_code
_entity_poly.pdbx_strand_id
1 'polypeptide(L)'
;MDGVSSTGGPRRLLRHRVPVRVRHNWKLLAGTCAFLLVLVVGFGTGTIRPYATSAAVRAPAVVTQNIEGTKDLFDTSVAHDVSIEFADANYQKMLKEYFDSGEKDYLPATVVIDGTRIENAGIRLKGNSTLSGLTWNGERRERGGGNAPQFQPPAGMQLPEGAEPPAGMQLPEGAEPPAGMQLPEGAQPGQRFQGPGAELKAEEPEDLPWLVSFDEYVEGRRYQNHTQIAVRPGTSQSAAQLNEALAISLVDAAGEPSQRYTYSGFTVNGRASAPRLLVEYLDEGYAEELGDGVLYKALATSQFTYQGEDQTAYGDDFKQVNDVGGSDLQPVINLVRWVENASDEEFAAGLGERLDVEAFARYIALQNVMMNFDDMAGPGKNYYLWYDRGTRRFTVVSWDMNLTFSGDATAGPHDSTGMGMGGRRQAGQQPQAGQQPQAGRQPQAGQPPNGVQPPDGQRPPGGMQPPAGRPQAGQLPQAGQQPPDGAVRMGMGGNKLKERFLATEAFKKVYEEQYRAVYAATLDGGKAVETLDRIVSAYRLNQGAKDEVAAEADALKSTLDKRVTALSAHEVVRGS
;
A
#
# COMPACT_ATOMS: atom_id res chain seq x y z
N MET A 1 -19.63 39.35 -85.09
CA MET A 1 -18.69 40.07 -84.21
C MET A 1 -19.49 40.60 -83.05
N ASP A 2 -19.29 39.94 -81.91
CA ASP A 2 -19.47 40.34 -80.51
C ASP A 2 -20.74 41.06 -80.04
N GLY A 3 -21.44 40.43 -79.09
CA GLY A 3 -22.27 41.13 -78.11
C GLY A 3 -23.69 40.59 -77.92
N VAL A 4 -23.84 39.37 -77.37
CA VAL A 4 -25.08 38.98 -76.68
C VAL A 4 -25.03 39.53 -75.26
N SER A 5 -26.04 40.29 -74.84
CA SER A 5 -26.30 40.56 -73.42
C SER A 5 -27.80 40.56 -73.17
N SER A 6 -28.22 39.47 -72.54
CA SER A 6 -29.59 39.08 -72.21
C SER A 6 -30.18 39.92 -71.08
N THR A 7 -31.46 40.20 -71.24
CA THR A 7 -32.43 40.89 -70.38
C THR A 7 -32.45 40.42 -68.91
N GLY A 8 -32.48 41.36 -67.96
CA GLY A 8 -32.66 41.12 -66.53
C GLY A 8 -34.13 40.92 -66.13
N GLY A 9 -34.44 39.75 -65.55
CA GLY A 9 -35.72 39.45 -64.89
C GLY A 9 -35.75 39.86 -63.40
N PRO A 10 -36.93 39.98 -62.78
CA PRO A 10 -37.13 40.71 -61.52
C PRO A 10 -36.57 40.00 -60.26
N ARG A 11 -35.94 40.78 -59.37
CA ARG A 11 -35.39 40.35 -58.08
C ARG A 11 -36.51 39.87 -57.13
N ARG A 12 -36.59 38.55 -56.86
CA ARG A 12 -37.46 37.98 -55.81
C ARG A 12 -36.94 38.36 -54.42
N LEU A 13 -37.77 39.05 -53.65
CA LEU A 13 -37.53 39.38 -52.23
C LEU A 13 -37.24 38.10 -51.42
N LEU A 14 -36.19 38.13 -50.58
CA LEU A 14 -35.73 37.03 -49.72
C LEU A 14 -36.83 36.39 -48.86
N ARG A 15 -37.92 37.12 -48.61
CA ARG A 15 -39.13 36.62 -47.96
C ARG A 15 -39.70 35.36 -48.61
N HIS A 16 -39.45 35.07 -49.90
CA HIS A 16 -39.97 33.87 -50.56
C HIS A 16 -39.08 32.62 -50.49
N ARG A 17 -37.89 32.68 -49.87
CA ARG A 17 -36.99 31.52 -49.73
C ARG A 17 -37.17 30.71 -48.44
N VAL A 18 -37.86 31.28 -47.45
CA VAL A 18 -38.12 30.60 -46.18
C VAL A 18 -39.42 29.80 -46.28
N PRO A 19 -39.45 28.50 -45.95
CA PRO A 19 -40.67 27.68 -45.99
C PRO A 19 -41.81 28.32 -45.19
N VAL A 20 -43.05 28.24 -45.69
CA VAL A 20 -44.23 28.86 -45.06
C VAL A 20 -44.43 28.37 -43.62
N ARG A 21 -44.11 27.09 -43.35
CA ARG A 21 -44.16 26.49 -42.01
C ARG A 21 -43.18 27.15 -41.03
N VAL A 22 -41.99 27.54 -41.49
CA VAL A 22 -40.99 28.24 -40.67
C VAL A 22 -41.45 29.66 -40.37
N ARG A 23 -42.13 30.33 -41.32
CA ARG A 23 -42.69 31.67 -41.09
C ARG A 23 -43.88 31.68 -40.14
N HIS A 24 -44.74 30.67 -40.20
CA HIS A 24 -45.87 30.56 -39.26
C HIS A 24 -45.41 30.23 -37.84
N ASN A 25 -44.39 29.37 -37.70
CA ASN A 25 -43.90 28.90 -36.41
C ASN A 25 -42.63 29.63 -35.94
N TRP A 26 -42.28 30.78 -36.53
CA TRP A 26 -41.00 31.44 -36.25
C TRP A 26 -40.87 31.87 -34.79
N LYS A 27 -41.98 32.24 -34.14
CA LYS A 27 -42.02 32.58 -32.71
C LYS A 27 -41.73 31.36 -31.84
N LEU A 28 -42.22 30.18 -32.24
CA LEU A 28 -41.95 28.92 -31.54
C LEU A 28 -40.48 28.55 -31.69
N LEU A 29 -39.94 28.60 -32.92
CA LEU A 29 -38.52 28.33 -33.20
C LEU A 29 -37.60 29.30 -32.46
N ALA A 30 -37.90 30.60 -32.50
CA ALA A 30 -37.16 31.61 -31.76
C ALA A 30 -37.24 31.39 -30.24
N GLY A 31 -38.42 31.01 -29.74
CA GLY A 31 -38.63 30.65 -28.34
C GLY A 31 -37.81 29.43 -27.92
N THR A 32 -37.79 28.36 -28.74
CA THR A 32 -36.98 27.17 -28.49
C THR A 32 -35.48 27.49 -28.53
N CYS A 33 -35.02 28.26 -29.51
CA CYS A 33 -33.62 28.69 -29.56
C CYS A 33 -33.23 29.55 -28.36
N ALA A 34 -34.10 30.48 -27.94
CA ALA A 34 -33.87 31.29 -26.75
C ALA A 34 -33.85 30.45 -25.47
N PHE A 35 -34.76 29.48 -25.34
CA PHE A 35 -34.79 28.55 -24.22
C PHE A 35 -33.53 27.67 -24.16
N LEU A 36 -33.11 27.10 -25.28
CA LEU A 36 -31.86 26.34 -25.37
C LEU A 36 -30.64 27.20 -25.03
N LEU A 37 -30.63 28.47 -25.46
CA LEU A 37 -29.55 29.41 -25.14
C LEU A 37 -29.53 29.77 -23.65
N VAL A 38 -30.70 29.93 -23.01
CA VAL A 38 -30.82 30.07 -21.55
C VAL A 38 -30.34 28.81 -20.83
N LEU A 39 -30.63 27.61 -21.36
CA LEU A 39 -30.12 26.38 -20.78
C LEU A 39 -28.59 26.27 -20.90
N VAL A 40 -28.02 26.57 -22.06
CA VAL A 40 -26.57 26.52 -22.29
C VAL A 40 -25.83 27.60 -21.48
N VAL A 41 -26.37 28.82 -21.41
CA VAL A 41 -25.71 29.91 -20.67
C VAL A 41 -25.95 29.80 -19.15
N GLY A 42 -27.15 29.41 -18.74
CA GLY A 42 -27.55 29.31 -17.33
C GLY A 42 -27.13 28.01 -16.65
N PHE A 43 -27.07 26.90 -17.40
CA PHE A 43 -26.76 25.56 -16.87
C PHE A 43 -25.60 24.86 -17.61
N GLY A 44 -25.03 25.41 -18.68
CA GLY A 44 -23.97 24.74 -19.45
C GLY A 44 -22.62 24.64 -18.73
N THR A 45 -22.41 25.41 -17.68
CA THR A 45 -21.27 25.25 -16.75
C THR A 45 -21.63 24.39 -15.53
N GLY A 46 -22.92 24.09 -15.33
CA GLY A 46 -23.39 23.23 -14.25
C GLY A 46 -23.26 21.77 -14.67
N THR A 47 -22.29 21.07 -14.10
CA THR A 47 -22.29 19.61 -14.16
C THR A 47 -23.54 19.11 -13.43
N ILE A 48 -24.53 18.58 -14.15
CA ILE A 48 -25.60 17.81 -13.52
C ILE A 48 -24.95 16.52 -13.04
N ARG A 49 -24.60 16.47 -11.75
CA ARG A 49 -24.14 15.27 -11.07
C ARG A 49 -25.39 14.61 -10.48
N PRO A 50 -25.92 13.54 -11.10
CA PRO A 50 -27.00 12.81 -10.47
C PRO A 50 -26.45 12.14 -9.21
N TYR A 51 -26.68 12.76 -8.06
CA TYR A 51 -26.61 12.04 -6.80
C TYR A 51 -27.80 11.09 -6.77
N ALA A 52 -27.54 9.79 -6.71
CA ALA A 52 -28.55 8.82 -6.35
C ALA A 52 -28.97 9.12 -4.89
N THR A 53 -29.92 10.03 -4.71
CA THR A 53 -30.54 10.34 -3.42
C THR A 53 -31.68 9.39 -3.10
N SER A 54 -32.03 8.50 -4.04
CA SER A 54 -32.81 7.33 -3.73
C SER A 54 -31.98 6.48 -2.78
N ALA A 55 -32.39 6.41 -1.52
CA ALA A 55 -32.01 5.32 -0.63
C ALA A 55 -32.26 4.03 -1.42
N ALA A 56 -31.19 3.45 -1.99
CA ALA A 56 -31.26 2.12 -2.54
C ALA A 56 -31.75 1.27 -1.38
N VAL A 57 -32.94 0.68 -1.54
CA VAL A 57 -33.46 -0.26 -0.55
C VAL A 57 -32.36 -1.31 -0.42
N ARG A 58 -31.73 -1.36 0.76
CA ARG A 58 -30.67 -2.30 1.14
C ARG A 58 -31.08 -3.68 0.64
N ALA A 59 -30.50 -4.12 -0.46
CA ALA A 59 -30.53 -5.51 -0.84
C ALA A 59 -29.33 -6.12 -0.12
N PRO A 60 -29.51 -6.86 1.00
CA PRO A 60 -28.41 -7.61 1.56
C PRO A 60 -27.82 -8.49 0.46
N ALA A 61 -26.49 -8.66 0.46
CA ALA A 61 -25.85 -9.64 -0.41
C ALA A 61 -26.59 -10.98 -0.23
N VAL A 62 -27.19 -11.49 -1.29
CA VAL A 62 -28.03 -12.67 -1.20
C VAL A 62 -27.10 -13.86 -1.05
N VAL A 63 -27.00 -14.40 0.17
CA VAL A 63 -26.32 -15.68 0.40
C VAL A 63 -27.18 -16.78 -0.21
N THR A 64 -26.77 -17.27 -1.37
CA THR A 64 -27.48 -18.33 -2.12
C THR A 64 -27.14 -19.72 -1.58
N GLN A 65 -25.92 -19.87 -1.07
CA GLN A 65 -25.43 -21.12 -0.49
C GLN A 65 -24.33 -20.79 0.52
N ASN A 66 -24.43 -21.32 1.73
CA ASN A 66 -23.31 -21.34 2.68
C ASN A 66 -22.90 -22.79 2.90
N ILE A 67 -21.77 -23.19 2.33
CA ILE A 67 -21.25 -24.55 2.43
C ILE A 67 -20.72 -24.76 3.85
N GLU A 68 -21.29 -25.74 4.54
CA GLU A 68 -20.73 -26.25 5.79
C GLU A 68 -19.46 -27.05 5.49
N GLY A 69 -18.42 -26.89 6.31
CA GLY A 69 -17.27 -27.79 6.28
C GLY A 69 -17.38 -28.89 7.33
N THR A 70 -16.47 -29.85 7.25
CA THR A 70 -16.39 -30.97 8.20
C THR A 70 -15.75 -30.59 9.54
N LYS A 71 -15.00 -29.48 9.57
CA LYS A 71 -14.31 -28.87 10.72
C LYS A 71 -14.38 -27.35 10.55
N ASP A 72 -14.26 -26.58 11.63
CA ASP A 72 -14.06 -25.12 11.52
C ASP A 72 -12.77 -24.85 10.75
N LEU A 73 -12.84 -24.07 9.66
CA LEU A 73 -11.72 -23.80 8.75
C LEU A 73 -10.50 -23.23 9.49
N PHE A 74 -10.70 -22.45 10.53
CA PHE A 74 -9.62 -21.77 11.24
C PHE A 74 -9.29 -22.41 12.60
N ASP A 75 -9.70 -23.66 12.83
CA ASP A 75 -9.34 -24.39 14.04
C ASP A 75 -7.88 -24.87 14.02
N THR A 76 -7.00 -24.06 14.62
CA THR A 76 -5.58 -24.38 14.75
C THR A 76 -5.26 -25.63 15.60
N SER A 77 -6.23 -26.22 16.29
CA SER A 77 -6.02 -27.40 17.14
C SER A 77 -6.12 -28.73 16.39
N VAL A 78 -6.52 -28.70 15.12
CA VAL A 78 -6.67 -29.88 14.27
C VAL A 78 -5.85 -29.74 12.98
N ALA A 79 -5.56 -30.87 12.35
CA ALA A 79 -4.94 -30.87 11.03
C ALA A 79 -5.98 -30.54 9.96
N HIS A 80 -5.59 -29.71 8.99
CA HIS A 80 -6.37 -29.37 7.81
C HIS A 80 -5.69 -29.85 6.53
N ASP A 81 -6.47 -30.14 5.51
CA ASP A 81 -5.99 -30.46 4.17
C ASP A 81 -6.77 -29.67 3.11
N VAL A 82 -6.03 -29.01 2.22
CA VAL A 82 -6.57 -28.23 1.11
C VAL A 82 -5.92 -28.66 -0.19
N SER A 83 -6.74 -29.05 -1.16
CA SER A 83 -6.29 -29.31 -2.52
C SER A 83 -7.01 -28.45 -3.53
N ILE A 84 -6.26 -28.02 -4.55
CA ILE A 84 -6.76 -27.18 -5.64
C ILE A 84 -6.44 -27.87 -6.96
N GLU A 85 -7.45 -28.03 -7.79
CA GLU A 85 -7.33 -28.60 -9.14
C GLU A 85 -7.89 -27.62 -10.17
N PHE A 86 -7.11 -27.33 -11.21
CA PHE A 86 -7.53 -26.49 -12.32
C PHE A 86 -6.94 -26.96 -13.65
N ALA A 87 -7.58 -26.57 -14.76
CA ALA A 87 -7.10 -26.90 -16.09
C ALA A 87 -5.83 -26.10 -16.44
N ASP A 88 -4.80 -26.77 -16.95
CA ASP A 88 -3.53 -26.16 -17.35
C ASP A 88 -3.72 -25.01 -18.36
N ALA A 89 -4.67 -25.15 -19.29
CA ALA A 89 -4.97 -24.10 -20.27
C ALA A 89 -5.42 -22.78 -19.60
N ASN A 90 -6.20 -22.86 -18.52
CA ASN A 90 -6.65 -21.68 -17.78
C ASN A 90 -5.49 -21.06 -16.98
N TYR A 91 -4.62 -21.90 -16.42
CA TYR A 91 -3.44 -21.44 -15.70
C TYR A 91 -2.44 -20.71 -16.62
N GLN A 92 -2.15 -21.29 -17.79
CA GLN A 92 -1.29 -20.65 -18.79
C GLN A 92 -1.88 -19.31 -19.28
N LYS A 93 -3.21 -19.23 -19.44
CA LYS A 93 -3.89 -17.98 -19.77
C LYS A 93 -3.70 -16.93 -18.67
N MET A 94 -3.98 -17.27 -17.41
CA MET A 94 -3.82 -16.37 -16.27
C MET A 94 -2.37 -15.88 -16.14
N LEU A 95 -1.37 -16.78 -16.30
CA LEU A 95 0.03 -16.41 -16.29
C LEU A 95 0.37 -15.44 -17.41
N LYS A 96 -0.11 -15.69 -18.62
CA LYS A 96 0.08 -14.79 -19.77
C LYS A 96 -0.49 -13.40 -19.49
N GLU A 97 -1.73 -13.31 -19.00
CA GLU A 97 -2.36 -12.03 -18.63
C GLU A 97 -1.58 -11.31 -17.54
N TYR A 98 -1.17 -12.05 -16.50
CA TYR A 98 -0.34 -11.47 -15.44
C TYR A 98 1.03 -10.99 -15.94
N PHE A 99 1.70 -11.70 -16.85
CA PHE A 99 3.00 -11.28 -17.37
C PHE A 99 2.89 -10.16 -18.43
N ASP A 100 1.77 -10.06 -19.14
CA ASP A 100 1.50 -8.99 -20.11
C ASP A 100 1.03 -7.70 -19.41
N SER A 101 -0.14 -7.74 -18.75
CA SER A 101 -0.80 -6.54 -18.20
C SER A 101 -0.59 -6.36 -16.70
N GLY A 102 -0.40 -7.45 -15.96
CA GLY A 102 -0.25 -7.44 -14.50
C GLY A 102 -1.57 -7.69 -13.79
N GLU A 103 -2.62 -7.88 -14.57
CA GLU A 103 -3.93 -8.31 -14.12
C GLU A 103 -3.82 -9.72 -13.53
N LYS A 104 -4.60 -9.96 -12.48
CA LYS A 104 -4.58 -11.21 -11.71
C LYS A 104 -5.95 -11.83 -11.83
N ASP A 105 -6.29 -12.25 -13.03
CA ASP A 105 -7.61 -12.76 -13.34
C ASP A 105 -7.87 -14.07 -12.60
N TYR A 106 -9.14 -14.28 -12.25
CA TYR A 106 -9.56 -15.54 -11.69
C TYR A 106 -9.59 -16.62 -12.76
N LEU A 107 -9.22 -17.83 -12.36
CA LEU A 107 -9.48 -19.04 -13.12
C LEU A 107 -10.41 -19.98 -12.34
N PRO A 108 -11.26 -20.76 -13.03
CA PRO A 108 -12.12 -21.73 -12.37
C PRO A 108 -11.30 -22.95 -11.91
N ALA A 109 -11.53 -23.35 -10.67
CA ALA A 109 -10.88 -24.48 -10.01
C ALA A 109 -11.89 -25.32 -9.23
N THR A 110 -11.52 -26.56 -8.94
CA THR A 110 -12.13 -27.32 -7.86
C THR A 110 -11.24 -27.21 -6.63
N VAL A 111 -11.82 -26.81 -5.51
CA VAL A 111 -11.14 -26.74 -4.22
C VAL A 111 -11.74 -27.80 -3.31
N VAL A 112 -10.92 -28.61 -2.66
CA VAL A 112 -11.35 -29.56 -1.63
C VAL A 112 -10.74 -29.12 -0.30
N ILE A 113 -11.59 -28.86 0.69
CA ILE A 113 -11.18 -28.46 2.05
C ILE A 113 -11.69 -29.52 3.02
N ASP A 114 -10.78 -30.25 3.68
CA ASP A 114 -11.11 -31.31 4.63
C ASP A 114 -12.14 -32.32 4.10
N GLY A 115 -11.98 -32.70 2.83
CA GLY A 115 -12.88 -33.61 2.12
C GLY A 115 -14.16 -32.97 1.55
N THR A 116 -14.42 -31.70 1.85
CA THR A 116 -15.55 -30.94 1.28
C THR A 116 -15.17 -30.44 -0.11
N ARG A 117 -15.76 -31.02 -1.15
CA ARG A 117 -15.50 -30.65 -2.56
C ARG A 117 -16.34 -29.44 -2.96
N ILE A 118 -15.68 -28.40 -3.47
CA ILE A 118 -16.27 -27.14 -3.92
C ILE A 118 -15.89 -26.93 -5.39
N GLU A 119 -16.84 -27.16 -6.29
CA GLU A 119 -16.63 -27.01 -7.73
C GLU A 119 -16.85 -25.56 -8.17
N ASN A 120 -16.21 -25.13 -9.26
CA ASN A 120 -16.33 -23.77 -9.79
C ASN A 120 -15.98 -22.70 -8.73
N ALA A 121 -14.97 -22.94 -7.90
CA ALA A 121 -14.35 -21.88 -7.11
C ALA A 121 -13.45 -21.05 -8.04
N GLY A 122 -13.26 -19.78 -7.73
CA GLY A 122 -12.27 -18.93 -8.39
C GLY A 122 -10.95 -18.97 -7.63
N ILE A 123 -9.82 -19.09 -8.33
CA ILE A 123 -8.51 -18.82 -7.75
C ILE A 123 -7.76 -17.79 -8.60
N ARG A 124 -6.95 -16.95 -7.96
CA ARG A 124 -6.04 -16.02 -8.63
C ARG A 124 -4.77 -15.78 -7.84
N LEU A 125 -3.74 -15.28 -8.50
CA LEU A 125 -2.51 -14.83 -7.84
C LEU A 125 -2.79 -13.68 -6.83
N LYS A 126 -2.12 -13.72 -5.68
CA LYS A 126 -2.25 -12.68 -4.63
C LYS A 126 -0.92 -12.02 -4.27
N GLY A 127 -0.99 -10.72 -3.98
CA GLY A 127 0.13 -9.90 -3.49
C GLY A 127 0.81 -9.09 -4.60
N ASN A 128 1.27 -7.88 -4.29
CA ASN A 128 2.02 -7.05 -5.25
C ASN A 128 3.53 -7.26 -5.07
N SER A 129 4.03 -6.98 -3.86
CA SER A 129 5.44 -7.15 -3.51
C SER A 129 5.88 -8.61 -3.59
N THR A 130 5.04 -9.53 -3.12
CA THR A 130 5.31 -10.98 -3.21
C THR A 130 5.53 -11.45 -4.64
N LEU A 131 4.68 -11.01 -5.59
CA LEU A 131 4.77 -11.41 -6.99
C LEU A 131 5.82 -10.62 -7.79
N SER A 132 6.47 -9.61 -7.18
CA SER A 132 7.54 -8.87 -7.85
C SER A 132 8.77 -9.73 -8.15
N GLY A 133 8.97 -10.80 -7.37
CA GLY A 133 10.01 -11.80 -7.60
C GLY A 133 9.60 -12.97 -8.50
N LEU A 134 8.31 -13.08 -8.89
CA LEU A 134 7.80 -14.21 -9.67
C LEU A 134 8.48 -14.30 -11.04
N THR A 135 8.94 -15.49 -11.39
CA THR A 135 9.45 -15.84 -12.71
C THR A 135 8.52 -16.81 -13.42
N TRP A 136 8.52 -16.75 -14.76
CA TRP A 136 7.86 -17.70 -15.64
C TRP A 136 8.77 -17.94 -16.84
N ASN A 137 9.08 -19.21 -17.12
CA ASN A 137 10.08 -19.63 -18.11
C ASN A 137 11.46 -18.98 -17.90
N GLY A 138 11.82 -18.72 -16.63
CA GLY A 138 13.07 -18.05 -16.25
C GLY A 138 13.07 -16.54 -16.45
N GLU A 139 11.99 -15.97 -16.96
CA GLU A 139 11.85 -14.52 -17.16
C GLU A 139 11.03 -13.91 -16.02
N ARG A 140 11.42 -12.72 -15.58
CA ARG A 140 10.61 -11.91 -14.66
C ARG A 140 9.73 -11.00 -15.50
N ARG A 141 8.50 -10.75 -15.02
CA ARG A 141 7.61 -9.75 -15.63
C ARG A 141 8.35 -8.42 -15.82
N GLU A 142 8.44 -7.95 -17.07
CA GLU A 142 8.90 -6.60 -17.35
C GLU A 142 7.83 -5.63 -16.82
N ARG A 143 8.18 -4.83 -15.82
CA ARG A 143 7.26 -3.83 -15.29
C ARG A 143 7.14 -2.73 -16.34
N GLY A 144 6.14 -2.83 -17.22
CA GLY A 144 5.74 -1.76 -18.13
C GLY A 144 5.65 -0.45 -17.33
N GLY A 145 6.31 0.60 -17.83
CA GLY A 145 6.59 1.85 -17.13
C GLY A 145 5.36 2.67 -16.71
N GLY A 146 4.62 2.18 -15.72
CA GLY A 146 3.71 2.97 -14.89
C GLY A 146 4.43 3.47 -13.65
N ASN A 147 4.75 4.76 -13.63
CA ASN A 147 5.24 5.53 -12.47
C ASN A 147 6.54 5.07 -11.79
N ALA A 148 7.60 4.84 -12.56
CA ALA A 148 8.91 5.33 -12.09
C ALA A 148 8.97 6.83 -12.39
N PRO A 149 9.33 7.72 -11.44
CA PRO A 149 9.47 9.14 -11.75
C PRO A 149 10.46 9.28 -12.91
N GLN A 150 9.96 9.73 -14.06
CA GLN A 150 10.79 10.13 -15.18
C GLN A 150 11.78 11.15 -14.63
N PHE A 151 13.07 10.84 -14.69
CA PHE A 151 14.11 11.82 -14.39
C PHE A 151 13.98 12.94 -15.41
N GLN A 152 13.25 14.00 -15.05
CA GLN A 152 13.28 15.25 -15.79
C GLN A 152 14.59 15.94 -15.37
N PRO A 153 15.56 16.11 -16.28
CA PRO A 153 16.74 16.89 -15.96
C PRO A 153 16.30 18.32 -15.56
N PRO A 154 16.99 18.96 -14.60
CA PRO A 154 16.64 20.30 -14.15
C PRO A 154 16.52 21.28 -15.31
N ALA A 155 15.54 22.18 -15.25
CA ALA A 155 15.31 23.19 -16.27
C ALA A 155 16.60 24.02 -16.50
N GLY A 156 17.18 23.92 -17.70
CA GLY A 156 18.37 24.67 -18.11
C GLY A 156 19.38 23.94 -19.00
N MET A 157 19.28 22.62 -19.17
CA MET A 157 20.08 21.89 -20.18
C MET A 157 19.29 21.77 -21.50
N GLN A 158 19.76 22.43 -22.55
CA GLN A 158 19.37 22.11 -23.93
C GLN A 158 20.25 20.98 -24.44
N LEU A 159 19.65 19.84 -24.76
CA LEU A 159 20.31 18.79 -25.54
C LEU A 159 20.41 19.24 -27.01
N PRO A 160 21.52 18.95 -27.72
CA PRO A 160 21.63 19.23 -29.15
C PRO A 160 20.53 18.51 -29.95
N GLU A 161 19.97 19.19 -30.95
CA GLU A 161 18.86 18.70 -31.75
C GLU A 161 19.29 17.45 -32.55
N GLY A 162 18.68 16.29 -32.25
CA GLY A 162 18.90 15.01 -32.96
C GLY A 162 19.41 13.82 -32.16
N ALA A 163 19.56 13.92 -30.82
CA ALA A 163 19.98 12.78 -29.99
C ALA A 163 18.80 12.14 -29.23
N GLU A 164 18.28 11.02 -29.73
CA GLU A 164 17.55 10.06 -28.89
C GLU A 164 18.57 9.18 -28.17
N PRO A 165 18.51 9.02 -26.83
CA PRO A 165 19.38 8.07 -26.15
C PRO A 165 18.88 6.64 -26.44
N PRO A 166 19.73 5.72 -26.94
CA PRO A 166 19.34 4.33 -27.09
C PRO A 166 19.10 3.70 -25.70
N ALA A 167 18.01 2.97 -25.57
CA ALA A 167 17.73 2.18 -24.38
C ALA A 167 18.78 1.07 -24.22
N GLY A 168 19.47 1.06 -23.08
CA GLY A 168 20.41 0.00 -22.70
C GLY A 168 21.89 0.36 -22.88
N MET A 169 22.43 1.21 -22.01
CA MET A 169 23.87 1.21 -21.76
C MET A 169 24.21 0.27 -20.60
N GLN A 170 25.02 -0.76 -20.90
CA GLN A 170 25.90 -1.38 -19.90
C GLN A 170 27.04 -0.39 -19.60
N LEU A 171 27.37 -0.22 -18.31
CA LEU A 171 28.63 0.43 -17.95
C LEU A 171 29.78 -0.43 -18.47
N PRO A 172 30.82 0.17 -19.10
CA PRO A 172 32.00 -0.57 -19.49
C PRO A 172 32.63 -1.25 -18.27
N GLU A 173 33.02 -2.50 -18.44
CA GLU A 173 33.72 -3.28 -17.43
C GLU A 173 35.02 -2.55 -17.04
N GLY A 174 35.13 -2.09 -15.79
CA GLY A 174 36.30 -1.39 -15.25
C GLY A 174 36.14 0.10 -14.92
N ALA A 175 34.94 0.68 -14.95
CA ALA A 175 34.73 2.05 -14.45
C ALA A 175 34.73 2.10 -12.91
N GLU A 176 35.74 2.72 -12.30
CA GLU A 176 35.79 2.96 -10.86
C GLU A 176 34.73 4.01 -10.42
N PRO A 177 34.05 3.81 -9.28
CA PRO A 177 33.08 4.79 -8.77
C PRO A 177 33.78 6.11 -8.38
N PRO A 178 33.08 7.26 -8.50
CA PRO A 178 33.65 8.55 -8.17
C PRO A 178 34.13 8.61 -6.72
N ALA A 179 35.30 9.22 -6.51
CA ALA A 179 35.95 9.28 -5.20
C ALA A 179 35.03 9.91 -4.13
N GLY A 180 34.69 9.12 -3.09
CA GLY A 180 33.89 9.55 -1.95
C GLY A 180 32.72 8.63 -1.59
N MET A 181 32.37 7.64 -2.43
CA MET A 181 31.41 6.59 -2.08
C MET A 181 32.13 5.37 -1.49
N GLN A 182 32.00 5.15 -0.18
CA GLN A 182 32.37 3.88 0.45
C GLN A 182 31.19 2.90 0.30
N LEU A 183 31.40 1.84 -0.48
CA LEU A 183 30.48 0.70 -0.52
C LEU A 183 30.61 -0.12 0.78
N PRO A 184 29.51 -0.72 1.28
CA PRO A 184 29.56 -1.64 2.42
C PRO A 184 30.53 -2.80 2.16
N GLU A 185 31.28 -3.19 3.18
CA GLU A 185 32.24 -4.28 3.10
C GLU A 185 31.53 -5.60 2.73
N GLY A 186 31.80 -6.12 1.53
CA GLY A 186 31.18 -7.33 0.98
C GLY A 186 30.32 -7.15 -0.29
N ALA A 187 30.05 -5.91 -0.72
CA ALA A 187 29.33 -5.66 -1.97
C ALA A 187 30.23 -5.86 -3.20
N GLN A 188 30.00 -6.95 -3.95
CA GLN A 188 30.65 -7.19 -5.25
C GLN A 188 30.00 -6.30 -6.34
N PRO A 189 30.77 -5.66 -7.23
CA PRO A 189 30.20 -4.91 -8.35
C PRO A 189 29.46 -5.85 -9.32
N GLY A 190 28.17 -5.59 -9.58
CA GLY A 190 27.37 -6.35 -10.56
C GLY A 190 26.16 -7.10 -10.00
N GLN A 191 25.96 -7.14 -8.68
CA GLN A 191 24.70 -7.65 -8.13
C GLN A 191 23.59 -6.61 -8.36
N ARG A 192 22.62 -6.95 -9.22
CA ARG A 192 21.34 -6.25 -9.30
C ARG A 192 20.74 -6.21 -7.90
N PHE A 193 20.29 -5.04 -7.46
CA PHE A 193 19.52 -4.89 -6.23
C PHE A 193 18.29 -5.81 -6.33
N GLN A 194 18.31 -6.95 -5.64
CA GLN A 194 17.17 -7.85 -5.56
C GLN A 194 16.15 -7.15 -4.67
N GLY A 195 15.01 -6.77 -5.26
CA GLY A 195 13.89 -6.26 -4.49
C GLY A 195 13.43 -7.28 -3.45
N PRO A 196 12.67 -6.84 -2.43
CA PRO A 196 12.26 -7.66 -1.28
C PRO A 196 11.22 -8.76 -1.60
N GLY A 197 11.09 -9.17 -2.87
CA GLY A 197 10.10 -10.17 -3.30
C GLY A 197 10.56 -11.59 -3.01
N ALA A 198 9.61 -12.48 -2.73
CA ALA A 198 9.86 -13.91 -2.63
C ALA A 198 10.39 -14.45 -3.97
N GLU A 199 11.35 -15.36 -3.92
CA GLU A 199 11.77 -16.12 -5.11
C GLU A 199 10.70 -17.17 -5.42
N LEU A 200 9.81 -16.82 -6.34
CA LEU A 200 8.68 -17.66 -6.75
C LEU A 200 8.81 -18.05 -8.22
N LYS A 201 8.38 -19.28 -8.54
CA LYS A 201 8.35 -19.78 -9.91
C LYS A 201 6.92 -20.15 -10.31
N ALA A 202 6.49 -19.69 -11.47
CA ALA A 202 5.17 -20.01 -12.01
C ALA A 202 5.02 -21.52 -12.29
N GLU A 203 6.12 -22.26 -12.43
CA GLU A 203 6.13 -23.71 -12.61
C GLU A 203 5.90 -24.48 -11.30
N GLU A 204 5.87 -23.79 -10.15
CA GLU A 204 5.68 -24.34 -8.80
C GLU A 204 4.37 -23.78 -8.19
N PRO A 205 3.18 -24.05 -8.78
CA PRO A 205 1.92 -23.45 -8.37
C PRO A 205 1.53 -23.76 -6.90
N GLU A 206 2.03 -24.84 -6.32
CA GLU A 206 1.86 -25.20 -4.90
C GLU A 206 2.51 -24.20 -3.93
N ASP A 207 3.53 -23.48 -4.38
CA ASP A 207 4.28 -22.50 -3.58
C ASP A 207 3.81 -21.06 -3.81
N LEU A 208 2.96 -20.83 -4.82
CA LEU A 208 2.43 -19.52 -5.14
C LEU A 208 1.42 -19.01 -4.10
N PRO A 209 1.31 -17.68 -3.93
CA PRO A 209 0.26 -17.07 -3.12
C PRO A 209 -1.06 -17.04 -3.88
N TRP A 210 -2.11 -17.57 -3.27
CA TRP A 210 -3.44 -17.66 -3.87
C TRP A 210 -4.45 -16.81 -3.10
N LEU A 211 -5.42 -16.23 -3.83
CA LEU A 211 -6.72 -15.87 -3.26
C LEU A 211 -7.73 -16.84 -3.83
N VAL A 212 -8.40 -17.59 -2.96
CA VAL A 212 -9.52 -18.46 -3.32
C VAL A 212 -10.80 -17.68 -3.05
N SER A 213 -11.69 -17.62 -4.03
CA SER A 213 -13.04 -17.09 -3.93
C SER A 213 -14.05 -18.20 -4.18
N PHE A 214 -15.03 -18.30 -3.29
CA PHE A 214 -16.12 -19.26 -3.40
C PHE A 214 -17.27 -18.70 -4.24
N ASP A 215 -17.40 -17.38 -4.38
CA ASP A 215 -18.49 -16.72 -5.08
C ASP A 215 -18.18 -16.25 -6.51
N GLU A 216 -16.91 -16.26 -6.94
CA GLU A 216 -16.49 -15.73 -8.25
C GLU A 216 -17.31 -16.27 -9.43
N TYR A 217 -17.54 -17.59 -9.46
CA TYR A 217 -18.28 -18.26 -10.54
C TYR A 217 -19.66 -18.78 -10.09
N VAL A 218 -20.01 -18.58 -8.81
CA VAL A 218 -21.29 -18.98 -8.23
C VAL A 218 -21.74 -17.88 -7.27
N GLU A 219 -22.48 -16.91 -7.80
CA GLU A 219 -22.90 -15.72 -7.07
C GLU A 219 -23.59 -16.06 -5.74
N GLY A 220 -23.17 -15.39 -4.66
CA GLY A 220 -23.75 -15.53 -3.33
C GLY A 220 -23.30 -16.77 -2.55
N ARG A 221 -22.35 -17.56 -3.07
CA ARG A 221 -21.82 -18.72 -2.36
C ARG A 221 -20.77 -18.35 -1.32
N ARG A 222 -20.87 -18.94 -0.13
CA ARG A 222 -19.90 -18.86 0.97
C ARG A 222 -19.44 -20.26 1.36
N TYR A 223 -18.27 -20.34 1.99
CA TYR A 223 -17.79 -21.51 2.74
C TYR A 223 -17.57 -21.09 4.18
N GLN A 224 -18.35 -21.64 5.11
CA GLN A 224 -18.33 -21.26 6.53
C GLN A 224 -18.40 -19.74 6.75
N ASN A 225 -19.32 -19.09 6.04
CA ASN A 225 -19.51 -17.63 6.03
C ASN A 225 -18.45 -16.81 5.30
N HIS A 226 -17.39 -17.40 4.76
CA HIS A 226 -16.37 -16.71 3.97
C HIS A 226 -16.71 -16.75 2.49
N THR A 227 -16.61 -15.62 1.80
CA THR A 227 -16.57 -15.58 0.33
C THR A 227 -15.14 -15.82 -0.16
N GLN A 228 -14.11 -15.47 0.64
CA GLN A 228 -12.71 -15.55 0.21
C GLN A 228 -11.76 -16.04 1.32
N ILE A 229 -10.69 -16.74 0.92
CA ILE A 229 -9.57 -17.12 1.80
C ILE A 229 -8.24 -16.83 1.11
N ALA A 230 -7.27 -16.32 1.86
CA ALA A 230 -5.93 -16.04 1.36
C ALA A 230 -4.96 -17.17 1.73
N VAL A 231 -4.22 -17.67 0.74
CA VAL A 231 -3.12 -18.62 0.94
C VAL A 231 -1.81 -17.85 0.77
N ARG A 232 -1.02 -17.75 1.84
CA ARG A 232 0.30 -17.08 1.82
C ARG A 232 1.29 -17.88 0.98
N PRO A 233 2.36 -17.29 0.40
CA PRO A 233 3.36 -17.99 -0.42
C PRO A 233 4.24 -18.93 0.41
N GLY A 234 4.84 -19.93 -0.24
CA GLY A 234 5.68 -20.95 0.38
C GLY A 234 7.07 -20.73 -0.15
N THR A 235 7.96 -20.20 0.67
CA THR A 235 9.27 -19.75 0.19
C THR A 235 10.36 -20.45 0.96
N SER A 236 11.56 -20.51 0.38
CA SER A 236 12.74 -21.02 1.05
C SER A 236 13.14 -20.17 2.27
N GLN A 237 12.79 -18.88 2.28
CA GLN A 237 13.12 -17.95 3.36
C GLN A 237 12.12 -17.99 4.53
N SER A 238 10.84 -18.30 4.27
CA SER A 238 9.80 -18.45 5.28
C SER A 238 8.70 -19.37 4.74
N ALA A 239 8.88 -20.66 4.99
CA ALA A 239 7.96 -21.68 4.51
C ALA A 239 6.65 -21.65 5.29
N ALA A 240 6.71 -21.32 6.59
CA ALA A 240 5.56 -21.33 7.49
C ALA A 240 4.96 -19.93 7.72
N GLN A 241 5.65 -18.83 7.40
CA GLN A 241 5.15 -17.48 7.66
C GLN A 241 4.77 -17.29 9.14
N LEU A 242 5.58 -17.83 10.07
CA LEU A 242 5.31 -17.84 11.51
C LEU A 242 5.15 -16.42 12.06
N ASN A 243 5.85 -15.46 11.46
CA ASN A 243 5.77 -14.05 11.81
C ASN A 243 4.36 -13.48 11.59
N GLU A 244 3.69 -13.81 10.49
CA GLU A 244 2.33 -13.35 10.22
C GLU A 244 1.32 -14.01 11.17
N ALA A 245 1.40 -15.33 11.35
CA ALA A 245 0.56 -16.05 12.31
C ALA A 245 0.70 -15.48 13.73
N LEU A 246 1.93 -15.20 14.16
CA LEU A 246 2.20 -14.56 15.44
C LEU A 246 1.59 -13.16 15.50
N ALA A 247 1.79 -12.34 14.48
CA ALA A 247 1.23 -10.99 14.43
C ALA A 247 -0.30 -11.00 14.53
N ILE A 248 -0.98 -11.90 13.80
CA ILE A 248 -2.43 -12.06 13.89
C ILE A 248 -2.87 -12.42 15.32
N SER A 249 -2.18 -13.37 15.96
CA SER A 249 -2.46 -13.72 17.36
C SER A 249 -2.17 -12.57 18.35
N LEU A 250 -1.20 -11.70 18.07
CA LEU A 250 -0.91 -10.54 18.91
C LEU A 250 -1.92 -9.40 18.73
N VAL A 251 -2.51 -9.23 17.54
CA VAL A 251 -3.65 -8.31 17.33
C VAL A 251 -4.84 -8.72 18.20
N ASP A 252 -5.19 -10.01 18.17
CA ASP A 252 -6.27 -10.56 19.00
C ASP A 252 -5.96 -10.40 20.51
N ALA A 253 -4.74 -10.73 20.94
CA ALA A 253 -4.31 -10.55 22.33
C ALA A 253 -4.37 -9.08 22.80
N ALA A 254 -4.18 -8.11 21.89
CA ALA A 254 -4.29 -6.69 22.17
C ALA A 254 -5.75 -6.19 22.20
N GLY A 255 -6.74 -7.03 21.89
CA GLY A 255 -8.17 -6.68 21.88
C GLY A 255 -8.58 -5.86 20.65
N GLU A 256 -7.78 -5.87 19.59
CA GLU A 256 -8.12 -5.24 18.32
C GLU A 256 -8.85 -6.22 17.39
N PRO A 257 -9.70 -5.75 16.46
CA PRO A 257 -10.31 -6.61 15.45
C PRO A 257 -9.22 -7.37 14.68
N SER A 258 -9.18 -8.68 14.88
CA SER A 258 -8.16 -9.55 14.29
C SER A 258 -8.73 -10.37 13.14
N GLN A 259 -7.84 -11.06 12.43
CA GLN A 259 -8.14 -12.11 11.47
C GLN A 259 -8.01 -13.46 12.16
N ARG A 260 -8.62 -14.49 11.58
CA ARG A 260 -8.30 -15.88 11.88
C ARG A 260 -7.29 -16.45 10.88
N TYR A 261 -6.59 -17.51 11.29
CA TYR A 261 -5.68 -18.25 10.43
C TYR A 261 -5.63 -19.73 10.81
N THR A 262 -5.15 -20.55 9.88
CA THR A 262 -4.77 -21.94 10.15
C THR A 262 -3.58 -22.35 9.28
N TYR A 263 -3.01 -23.50 9.59
CA TYR A 263 -2.11 -24.21 8.68
C TYR A 263 -2.84 -25.37 8.03
N SER A 264 -2.49 -25.66 6.78
CA SER A 264 -3.06 -26.79 6.05
C SER A 264 -2.00 -27.49 5.21
N GLY A 265 -2.06 -28.83 5.16
CA GLY A 265 -1.44 -29.59 4.09
C GLY A 265 -2.00 -29.10 2.74
N PHE A 266 -1.13 -28.84 1.76
CA PHE A 266 -1.55 -28.10 0.57
C PHE A 266 -1.05 -28.75 -0.71
N THR A 267 -1.97 -28.97 -1.64
CA THR A 267 -1.69 -29.60 -2.92
C THR A 267 -2.32 -28.82 -4.07
N VAL A 268 -1.57 -28.61 -5.16
CA VAL A 268 -2.08 -27.97 -6.38
C VAL A 268 -1.77 -28.85 -7.58
N ASN A 269 -2.80 -29.25 -8.35
CA ASN A 269 -2.67 -30.14 -9.51
C ASN A 269 -1.80 -31.40 -9.22
N GLY A 270 -1.99 -32.01 -8.04
CA GLY A 270 -1.27 -33.20 -7.59
C GLY A 270 0.15 -32.96 -7.05
N ARG A 271 0.61 -31.71 -7.00
CA ARG A 271 1.91 -31.32 -6.43
C ARG A 271 1.73 -30.82 -5.01
N ALA A 272 2.42 -31.43 -4.05
CA ALA A 272 2.32 -31.07 -2.64
C ALA A 272 3.44 -30.11 -2.22
N SER A 273 3.11 -29.12 -1.39
CA SER A 273 4.06 -28.23 -0.72
C SER A 273 4.22 -28.60 0.76
N ALA A 274 5.07 -27.87 1.49
CA ALA A 274 4.98 -27.83 2.96
C ALA A 274 3.62 -27.21 3.38
N PRO A 275 3.18 -27.36 4.65
CA PRO A 275 1.95 -26.73 5.11
C PRO A 275 1.96 -25.22 4.88
N ARG A 276 0.81 -24.70 4.45
CA ARG A 276 0.66 -23.30 4.03
C ARG A 276 -0.20 -22.56 5.04
N LEU A 277 0.16 -21.32 5.32
CA LEU A 277 -0.65 -20.43 6.15
C LEU A 277 -1.86 -19.95 5.33
N LEU A 278 -3.06 -20.33 5.80
CA LEU A 278 -4.34 -19.82 5.33
C LEU A 278 -4.77 -18.71 6.28
N VAL A 279 -5.14 -17.56 5.72
CA VAL A 279 -5.57 -16.38 6.47
C VAL A 279 -6.96 -15.98 6.02
N GLU A 280 -7.83 -15.69 7.00
CA GLU A 280 -9.16 -15.14 6.80
C GLU A 280 -9.08 -13.84 5.98
N TYR A 281 -9.82 -13.80 4.87
CA TYR A 281 -9.93 -12.58 4.10
C TYR A 281 -11.02 -11.70 4.70
N LEU A 282 -10.77 -10.39 4.82
CA LEU A 282 -11.76 -9.45 5.36
C LEU A 282 -12.79 -9.12 4.28
N ASP A 283 -13.69 -10.07 4.08
CA ASP A 283 -14.78 -10.04 3.11
C ASP A 283 -16.10 -9.57 3.75
N GLU A 284 -17.21 -9.77 3.04
CA GLU A 284 -18.54 -9.41 3.51
C GLU A 284 -18.94 -10.20 4.77
N GLY A 285 -18.50 -11.46 4.91
CA GLY A 285 -18.74 -12.27 6.09
C GLY A 285 -18.03 -11.70 7.31
N TYR A 286 -16.77 -11.30 7.16
CA TYR A 286 -16.03 -10.60 8.21
C TYR A 286 -16.71 -9.27 8.61
N ALA A 287 -17.15 -8.49 7.63
CA ALA A 287 -17.85 -7.23 7.89
C ALA A 287 -19.17 -7.44 8.66
N GLU A 288 -19.89 -8.54 8.40
CA GLU A 288 -21.10 -8.92 9.16
C GLU A 288 -20.80 -9.24 10.62
N GLU A 289 -19.66 -9.86 10.92
CA GLU A 289 -19.21 -10.15 12.29
C GLU A 289 -18.82 -8.90 13.08
N LEU A 290 -18.29 -7.87 12.40
CA LEU A 290 -18.00 -6.57 13.02
C LEU A 290 -19.27 -5.79 13.43
N GLY A 291 -20.42 -6.08 12.82
CA GLY A 291 -21.72 -5.47 13.16
C GLY A 291 -22.30 -4.55 12.08
N ASP A 292 -22.99 -3.49 12.50
CA ASP A 292 -23.68 -2.57 11.56
C ASP A 292 -22.75 -1.45 11.07
N GLY A 293 -22.05 -1.73 9.97
CA GLY A 293 -21.11 -0.78 9.39
C GLY A 293 -20.70 -1.11 7.96
N VAL A 294 -19.74 -0.34 7.46
CA VAL A 294 -19.16 -0.50 6.12
C VAL A 294 -17.66 -0.63 6.22
N LEU A 295 -17.11 -1.67 5.60
CA LEU A 295 -15.69 -1.95 5.56
C LEU A 295 -15.09 -1.49 4.24
N TYR A 296 -14.01 -0.72 4.31
CA TYR A 296 -13.29 -0.19 3.16
C TYR A 296 -11.84 -0.65 3.20
N LYS A 297 -11.38 -1.31 2.15
CA LYS A 297 -9.99 -1.72 1.97
C LYS A 297 -9.18 -0.57 1.37
N ALA A 298 -8.04 -0.22 1.97
CA ALA A 298 -7.06 0.62 1.29
C ALA A 298 -6.30 -0.18 0.23
N LEU A 299 -6.14 0.40 -0.95
CA LEU A 299 -5.34 -0.17 -2.03
C LEU A 299 -3.90 0.35 -1.95
N ALA A 300 -2.93 -0.40 -2.47
CA ALA A 300 -1.51 -0.05 -2.40
C ALA A 300 -1.17 1.28 -3.11
N THR A 301 -2.03 1.72 -4.02
CA THR A 301 -1.98 3.00 -4.73
C THR A 301 -2.48 4.18 -3.89
N SER A 302 -3.23 3.91 -2.81
CA SER A 302 -3.83 4.93 -1.96
C SER A 302 -2.80 5.89 -1.38
N GLN A 303 -3.05 7.18 -1.55
CA GLN A 303 -2.24 8.25 -0.94
C GLN A 303 -2.92 8.87 0.29
N PHE A 304 -4.16 8.49 0.59
CA PHE A 304 -4.98 9.12 1.63
C PHE A 304 -5.08 10.65 1.42
N THR A 305 -5.36 11.08 0.18
CA THR A 305 -5.45 12.49 -0.22
C THR A 305 -6.85 12.82 -0.74
N TYR A 306 -7.28 14.06 -0.53
CA TYR A 306 -8.58 14.53 -1.00
C TYR A 306 -8.54 14.80 -2.52
N GLN A 307 -9.39 14.10 -3.27
CA GLN A 307 -9.46 14.14 -4.73
C GLN A 307 -10.72 14.86 -5.25
N GLY A 308 -11.49 15.47 -4.35
CA GLY A 308 -12.79 16.08 -4.63
C GLY A 308 -13.96 15.23 -4.13
N GLU A 309 -15.19 15.64 -4.46
CA GLU A 309 -16.42 14.95 -4.04
C GLU A 309 -16.86 13.84 -5.02
N ASP A 310 -16.10 13.63 -6.11
CA ASP A 310 -16.40 12.55 -7.06
C ASP A 310 -15.85 11.24 -6.52
N GLN A 311 -16.75 10.34 -6.14
CA GLN A 311 -16.38 9.05 -5.55
C GLN A 311 -15.60 8.15 -6.51
N THR A 312 -15.82 8.30 -7.82
CA THR A 312 -15.10 7.49 -8.82
C THR A 312 -13.61 7.80 -8.86
N ALA A 313 -13.21 9.00 -8.41
CA ALA A 313 -11.80 9.37 -8.28
C ALA A 313 -11.06 8.53 -7.22
N TYR A 314 -11.80 7.89 -6.30
CA TYR A 314 -11.22 7.09 -5.20
C TYR A 314 -11.18 5.59 -5.52
N GLY A 315 -11.59 5.16 -6.72
CA GLY A 315 -11.62 3.74 -7.10
C GLY A 315 -10.25 3.04 -7.04
N ASP A 316 -9.18 3.79 -7.25
CA ASP A 316 -7.80 3.31 -7.12
C ASP A 316 -7.24 3.45 -5.69
N ASP A 317 -7.96 4.10 -4.77
CA ASP A 317 -7.52 4.30 -3.39
C ASP A 317 -8.21 3.35 -2.42
N PHE A 318 -9.51 3.12 -2.60
CA PHE A 318 -10.34 2.35 -1.69
C PHE A 318 -11.29 1.42 -2.42
N LYS A 319 -11.35 0.16 -1.96
CA LYS A 319 -12.40 -0.79 -2.33
C LYS A 319 -13.39 -0.93 -1.17
N GLN A 320 -14.66 -0.60 -1.40
CA GLN A 320 -15.73 -0.95 -0.48
C GLN A 320 -15.98 -2.47 -0.51
N VAL A 321 -16.04 -3.10 0.66
CA VAL A 321 -16.17 -4.56 0.80
C VAL A 321 -17.64 -4.96 0.85
N ASN A 322 -18.42 -4.40 1.78
CA ASN A 322 -19.83 -4.72 1.96
C ASN A 322 -20.75 -3.52 1.63
N ASP A 323 -22.05 -3.79 1.49
CA ASP A 323 -23.09 -2.80 1.18
C ASP A 323 -22.81 -1.99 -0.10
N VAL A 324 -22.14 -2.61 -1.09
CA VAL A 324 -21.83 -1.99 -2.38
C VAL A 324 -23.14 -1.58 -3.07
N GLY A 325 -23.26 -0.29 -3.41
CA GLY A 325 -24.48 0.28 -3.98
C GLY A 325 -25.58 0.62 -2.97
N GLY A 326 -25.47 0.16 -1.71
CA GLY A 326 -26.31 0.57 -0.58
C GLY A 326 -25.72 1.74 0.22
N SER A 327 -24.38 1.78 0.32
CA SER A 327 -23.58 2.90 0.81
C SER A 327 -22.53 3.29 -0.19
N ASP A 328 -22.01 4.49 -0.02
CA ASP A 328 -21.09 5.14 -0.93
C ASP A 328 -19.76 5.43 -0.20
N LEU A 329 -18.72 5.86 -0.94
CA LEU A 329 -17.41 6.18 -0.34
C LEU A 329 -17.41 7.49 0.46
N GLN A 330 -18.54 8.19 0.58
CA GLN A 330 -18.60 9.52 1.18
C GLN A 330 -18.08 9.57 2.63
N PRO A 331 -18.28 8.57 3.51
CA PRO A 331 -17.67 8.59 4.84
C PRO A 331 -16.14 8.67 4.78
N VAL A 332 -15.50 7.93 3.87
CA VAL A 332 -14.04 7.95 3.69
C VAL A 332 -13.60 9.29 3.11
N ILE A 333 -14.31 9.80 2.11
CA ILE A 333 -14.03 11.11 1.49
C ILE A 333 -14.12 12.22 2.54
N ASN A 334 -15.15 12.21 3.38
CA ASN A 334 -15.32 13.16 4.46
C ASN A 334 -14.18 13.11 5.47
N LEU A 335 -13.73 11.91 5.85
CA LEU A 335 -12.58 11.73 6.74
C LEU A 335 -11.32 12.30 6.10
N VAL A 336 -10.98 11.87 4.88
CA VAL A 336 -9.76 12.30 4.16
C VAL A 336 -9.75 13.82 3.99
N ARG A 337 -10.86 14.40 3.51
CA ARG A 337 -11.02 15.85 3.35
C ARG A 337 -10.79 16.59 4.66
N TRP A 338 -11.38 16.09 5.75
CA TRP A 338 -11.28 16.75 7.05
C TRP A 338 -9.87 16.64 7.64
N VAL A 339 -9.25 15.45 7.60
CA VAL A 339 -7.85 15.25 8.03
C VAL A 339 -6.91 16.16 7.23
N GLU A 340 -7.20 16.37 5.94
CA GLU A 340 -6.39 17.22 5.08
C GLU A 340 -6.50 18.71 5.38
N ASN A 341 -7.71 19.20 5.66
CA ASN A 341 -8.02 20.64 5.74
C ASN A 341 -8.17 21.21 7.16
N ALA A 342 -8.46 20.38 8.16
CA ALA A 342 -8.63 20.86 9.54
C ALA A 342 -7.33 21.48 10.07
N SER A 343 -7.41 22.59 10.82
CA SER A 343 -6.27 23.11 11.59
C SER A 343 -5.78 22.09 12.62
N ASP A 344 -4.63 22.31 13.24
CA ASP A 344 -4.14 21.40 14.30
C ASP A 344 -5.05 21.42 15.53
N GLU A 345 -5.60 22.58 15.87
CA GLU A 345 -6.58 22.72 16.95
C GLU A 345 -7.90 22.01 16.63
N GLU A 346 -8.41 22.18 15.39
CA GLU A 346 -9.61 21.50 14.93
C GLU A 346 -9.42 19.98 14.88
N PHE A 347 -8.23 19.52 14.43
CA PHE A 347 -7.90 18.11 14.39
C PHE A 347 -7.85 17.48 15.78
N ALA A 348 -7.17 18.13 16.73
CA ALA A 348 -7.08 17.68 18.11
C ALA A 348 -8.47 17.58 18.77
N ALA A 349 -9.35 18.55 18.52
CA ALA A 349 -10.69 18.58 19.12
C ALA A 349 -11.70 17.66 18.42
N GLY A 350 -11.60 17.49 17.11
CA GLY A 350 -12.63 16.85 16.28
C GLY A 350 -12.36 15.40 15.87
N LEU A 351 -11.17 14.85 16.13
CA LEU A 351 -10.83 13.50 15.68
C LEU A 351 -11.73 12.43 16.31
N GLY A 352 -12.04 12.55 17.60
CA GLY A 352 -12.86 11.59 18.35
C GLY A 352 -14.33 11.50 17.89
N GLU A 353 -14.81 12.46 17.09
CA GLU A 353 -16.13 12.41 16.46
C GLU A 353 -16.14 11.55 15.19
N ARG A 354 -14.97 11.23 14.65
CA ARG A 354 -14.77 10.62 13.32
C ARG A 354 -14.04 9.29 13.40
N LEU A 355 -13.22 9.08 14.41
CA LEU A 355 -12.36 7.92 14.59
C LEU A 355 -12.37 7.52 16.06
N ASP A 356 -12.34 6.23 16.35
CA ASP A 356 -12.02 5.76 17.70
C ASP A 356 -10.54 6.04 18.00
N VAL A 357 -10.28 7.07 18.81
CA VAL A 357 -8.94 7.57 19.13
C VAL A 357 -8.13 6.54 19.92
N GLU A 358 -8.76 5.79 20.83
CA GLU A 358 -8.07 4.79 21.64
C GLU A 358 -7.71 3.56 20.80
N ALA A 359 -8.66 3.08 19.98
CA ALA A 359 -8.38 1.99 19.04
C ALA A 359 -7.28 2.38 18.03
N PHE A 360 -7.30 3.62 17.54
CA PHE A 360 -6.26 4.07 16.61
C PHE A 360 -4.88 4.19 17.28
N ALA A 361 -4.82 4.71 18.50
CA ALA A 361 -3.59 4.73 19.30
C ALA A 361 -3.04 3.31 19.51
N ARG A 362 -3.92 2.37 19.83
CA ARG A 362 -3.57 0.95 20.04
C ARG A 362 -3.11 0.27 18.77
N TYR A 363 -3.77 0.52 17.63
CA TYR A 363 -3.32 0.08 16.30
C TYR A 363 -1.89 0.55 16.04
N ILE A 364 -1.61 1.86 16.17
CA ILE A 364 -0.26 2.40 15.88
C ILE A 364 0.78 1.79 16.81
N ALA A 365 0.48 1.70 18.10
CA ALA A 365 1.36 1.09 19.09
C ALA A 365 1.66 -0.37 18.76
N LEU A 366 0.63 -1.13 18.37
CA LEU A 366 0.78 -2.53 17.97
C LEU A 366 1.66 -2.68 16.73
N GLN A 367 1.48 -1.86 15.70
CA GLN A 367 2.36 -1.87 14.52
C GLN A 367 3.82 -1.58 14.89
N ASN A 368 4.07 -0.66 15.83
CA ASN A 368 5.42 -0.41 16.34
C ASN A 368 5.96 -1.59 17.16
N VAL A 369 5.19 -2.15 18.09
CA VAL A 369 5.58 -3.30 18.92
C VAL A 369 6.00 -4.49 18.07
N MET A 370 5.23 -4.78 17.01
CA MET A 370 5.50 -5.85 16.04
C MET A 370 6.55 -5.47 14.99
N MET A 371 7.14 -4.27 15.06
CA MET A 371 8.13 -3.76 14.09
C MET A 371 7.63 -3.82 12.64
N ASN A 372 6.34 -3.56 12.42
CA ASN A 372 5.75 -3.54 11.10
C ASN A 372 6.06 -2.21 10.42
N PHE A 373 6.87 -2.25 9.36
CA PHE A 373 7.13 -1.07 8.54
C PHE A 373 6.11 -0.92 7.39
N ASP A 374 5.39 -1.99 7.07
CA ASP A 374 4.45 -2.05 5.93
C ASP A 374 2.99 -1.90 6.38
N ASP A 375 2.74 -1.11 7.41
CA ASP A 375 1.38 -0.86 7.94
C ASP A 375 0.60 0.14 7.06
N MET A 376 -0.38 0.86 7.62
CA MET A 376 -1.14 1.88 6.88
C MET A 376 -0.27 2.98 6.22
N ALA A 377 0.91 3.26 6.78
CA ALA A 377 1.85 4.22 6.21
C ALA A 377 2.90 3.56 5.31
N GLY A 378 2.98 2.24 5.30
CA GLY A 378 3.87 1.46 4.46
C GLY A 378 3.58 1.58 2.95
N PRO A 379 4.47 1.05 2.10
CA PRO A 379 4.24 0.96 0.67
C PRO A 379 3.04 0.09 0.26
N GLY A 380 2.68 -0.93 1.05
CA GLY A 380 1.56 -1.83 0.79
C GLY A 380 0.19 -1.26 1.15
N LYS A 381 0.14 -0.24 2.02
CA LYS A 381 -1.10 0.33 2.58
C LYS A 381 -1.97 -0.75 3.21
N ASN A 382 -1.38 -1.58 4.07
CA ASN A 382 -2.01 -2.79 4.57
C ASN A 382 -2.98 -2.52 5.73
N TYR A 383 -4.14 -1.92 5.42
CA TYR A 383 -5.20 -1.66 6.39
C TYR A 383 -6.59 -1.61 5.73
N TYR A 384 -7.61 -1.77 6.57
CA TYR A 384 -8.99 -1.45 6.26
C TYR A 384 -9.49 -0.36 7.21
N LEU A 385 -10.56 0.33 6.79
CA LEU A 385 -11.33 1.25 7.59
C LEU A 385 -12.71 0.64 7.82
N TRP A 386 -13.06 0.39 9.07
CA TRP A 386 -14.42 0.03 9.47
C TRP A 386 -15.18 1.28 9.87
N TYR A 387 -16.26 1.60 9.16
CA TYR A 387 -17.17 2.70 9.51
C TYR A 387 -18.40 2.15 10.24
N ASP A 388 -18.42 2.32 11.55
CA ASP A 388 -19.57 1.95 12.38
C ASP A 388 -20.70 2.99 12.21
N ARG A 389 -21.90 2.54 11.83
CA ARG A 389 -23.02 3.45 11.52
C ARG A 389 -23.70 4.02 12.75
N GLY A 390 -23.66 3.30 13.87
CA GLY A 390 -24.28 3.74 15.12
C GLY A 390 -23.52 4.92 15.73
N THR A 391 -22.20 4.76 15.86
CA THR A 391 -21.29 5.77 16.39
C THR A 391 -20.84 6.79 15.35
N ARG A 392 -20.95 6.44 14.05
CA ARG A 392 -20.44 7.23 12.91
C ARG A 392 -18.94 7.45 12.96
N ARG A 393 -18.20 6.52 13.57
CA ARG A 393 -16.74 6.57 13.72
C ARG A 393 -16.07 5.46 12.94
N PHE A 394 -14.83 5.74 12.55
CA PHE A 394 -13.92 4.78 11.96
C PHE A 394 -13.13 4.03 13.02
N THR A 395 -12.81 2.77 12.72
CA THR A 395 -11.74 1.98 13.35
C THR A 395 -10.82 1.47 12.25
N VAL A 396 -9.51 1.41 12.52
CA VAL A 396 -8.53 0.86 11.57
C VAL A 396 -8.33 -0.62 11.86
N VAL A 397 -8.43 -1.46 10.84
CA VAL A 397 -8.24 -2.92 10.95
C VAL A 397 -6.95 -3.32 10.22
N SER A 398 -6.09 -4.07 10.90
CA SER A 398 -4.81 -4.53 10.34
C SER A 398 -4.98 -5.53 9.21
N TRP A 399 -4.11 -5.45 8.20
CA TRP A 399 -4.03 -6.40 7.09
C TRP A 399 -2.57 -6.73 6.75
N ASP A 400 -2.34 -7.81 6.00
CA ASP A 400 -1.04 -8.23 5.44
C ASP A 400 0.15 -7.99 6.39
N MET A 401 0.22 -8.77 7.47
CA MET A 401 1.24 -8.63 8.52
C MET A 401 2.47 -9.52 8.27
N ASN A 402 2.70 -9.89 7.01
CA ASN A 402 3.79 -10.77 6.59
C ASN A 402 5.18 -10.12 6.66
N LEU A 403 5.25 -8.80 6.91
CA LEU A 403 6.49 -8.05 7.10
C LEU A 403 6.67 -7.57 8.55
N THR A 404 5.96 -8.18 9.49
CA THR A 404 6.19 -7.99 10.92
C THR A 404 7.50 -8.64 11.36
N PHE A 405 8.07 -8.13 12.45
CA PHE A 405 9.31 -8.58 13.06
C PHE A 405 10.58 -8.48 12.18
N SER A 406 10.52 -7.71 11.10
CA SER A 406 11.68 -7.47 10.21
C SER A 406 12.36 -6.12 10.42
N GLY A 407 11.86 -5.28 11.34
CA GLY A 407 12.40 -3.97 11.66
C GLY A 407 13.50 -4.00 12.74
N ASP A 408 13.92 -2.81 13.17
CA ASP A 408 14.89 -2.67 14.26
C ASP A 408 14.24 -3.00 15.62
N ALA A 409 14.66 -4.12 16.23
CA ALA A 409 14.16 -4.55 17.54
C ALA A 409 14.44 -3.54 18.66
N THR A 410 15.40 -2.63 18.49
CA THR A 410 15.78 -1.62 19.48
C THR A 410 15.00 -0.31 19.35
N ALA A 411 14.17 -0.14 18.31
CA ALA A 411 13.39 1.07 18.10
C ALA A 411 12.45 1.37 19.27
N GLY A 412 12.51 2.58 19.82
CA GLY A 412 11.61 3.00 20.89
C GLY A 412 10.16 3.20 20.42
N PRO A 413 9.23 3.44 21.36
CA PRO A 413 7.82 3.72 21.08
C PRO A 413 7.59 4.93 20.17
N HIS A 414 8.50 5.90 20.18
CA HIS A 414 8.42 7.12 19.36
C HIS A 414 9.29 7.07 18.10
N ASP A 415 10.03 5.97 17.90
CA ASP A 415 10.87 5.79 16.72
C ASP A 415 10.06 5.24 15.55
N SER A 416 10.42 5.64 14.33
CA SER A 416 9.82 5.09 13.11
C SER A 416 10.25 3.65 12.87
N THR A 417 9.32 2.77 12.58
CA THR A 417 9.61 1.42 12.06
C THR A 417 9.99 1.51 10.57
N GLY A 418 11.28 1.37 10.28
CA GLY A 418 11.80 1.31 8.90
C GLY A 418 12.18 -0.12 8.50
N MET A 419 12.32 -0.36 7.18
CA MET A 419 13.04 -1.54 6.70
C MET A 419 14.40 -1.58 7.39
N GLY A 420 14.71 -2.69 8.07
CA GLY A 420 15.92 -2.87 8.86
C GLY A 420 17.20 -2.79 8.01
N MET A 421 17.61 -1.59 7.63
CA MET A 421 19.02 -1.28 7.39
C MET A 421 19.59 -0.84 8.73
N GLY A 422 20.29 -1.75 9.41
CA GLY A 422 21.00 -1.45 10.64
C GLY A 422 21.87 -0.21 10.46
N GLY A 423 21.60 0.84 11.25
CA GLY A 423 22.34 2.09 11.15
C GLY A 423 21.68 3.23 11.91
N ARG A 424 22.02 3.32 13.21
CA ARG A 424 21.90 4.49 14.09
C ARG A 424 21.42 5.77 13.40
N ARG A 425 20.14 6.10 13.57
CA ARG A 425 19.67 7.49 13.59
C ARG A 425 19.12 7.78 14.97
N GLN A 426 20.03 7.94 15.91
CA GLN A 426 19.71 8.48 17.22
C GLN A 426 19.36 9.96 17.02
N ALA A 427 18.07 10.28 17.04
CA ALA A 427 17.62 11.66 17.11
C ALA A 427 17.92 12.20 18.51
N GLY A 428 18.72 13.28 18.57
CA GLY A 428 18.70 14.23 19.69
C GLY A 428 19.35 13.79 21.01
N GLN A 429 20.68 13.74 21.08
CA GLN A 429 21.39 14.15 22.29
C GLN A 429 22.50 15.14 21.91
N GLN A 430 22.31 16.41 22.29
CA GLN A 430 23.36 17.42 22.25
C GLN A 430 24.44 17.05 23.28
N PRO A 431 25.72 16.89 22.90
CA PRO A 431 26.79 16.85 23.87
C PRO A 431 26.98 18.26 24.46
N GLN A 432 26.88 18.36 25.77
CA GLN A 432 27.28 19.55 26.51
C GLN A 432 28.72 19.94 26.15
N ALA A 433 28.91 21.22 25.85
CA ALA A 433 30.21 21.82 25.62
C ALA A 433 31.08 21.70 26.87
N GLY A 434 32.24 21.06 26.73
CA GLY A 434 33.31 21.13 27.73
C GLY A 434 33.92 19.78 28.07
N GLN A 435 34.71 19.23 27.16
CA GLN A 435 35.88 18.40 27.46
C GLN A 435 36.66 18.11 26.18
N GLN A 436 37.87 18.68 26.06
CA GLN A 436 38.85 18.32 25.05
C GLN A 436 39.52 16.99 25.43
N PRO A 437 39.62 16.01 24.52
CA PRO A 437 40.64 14.97 24.63
C PRO A 437 41.90 15.38 23.88
N GLN A 438 43.03 15.22 24.58
CA GLN A 438 44.39 15.53 24.14
C GLN A 438 44.87 14.65 22.97
N ALA A 439 45.88 15.21 22.29
CA ALA A 439 46.60 14.72 21.13
C ALA A 439 47.18 13.29 21.25
N GLY A 440 47.22 12.58 20.12
CA GLY A 440 48.01 11.36 19.98
C GLY A 440 48.05 10.75 18.57
N ARG A 441 49.13 11.07 17.84
CA ARG A 441 49.75 10.34 16.70
C ARG A 441 49.09 10.38 15.30
N GLN A 442 49.72 11.18 14.44
CA GLN A 442 49.78 11.00 12.98
C GLN A 442 50.73 9.86 12.59
N PRO A 443 50.53 9.24 11.41
CA PRO A 443 51.64 8.84 10.54
C PRO A 443 51.71 9.69 9.25
N GLN A 444 52.93 9.77 8.72
CA GLN A 444 53.47 10.73 7.77
C GLN A 444 53.02 10.58 6.31
N ALA A 445 53.12 11.71 5.60
CA ALA A 445 52.93 11.92 4.18
C ALA A 445 54.07 11.39 3.29
N GLY A 446 53.72 10.93 2.09
CA GLY A 446 54.63 10.83 0.94
C GLY A 446 54.43 12.02 -0.01
N GLN A 447 55.53 12.69 -0.38
CA GLN A 447 55.57 13.89 -1.22
C GLN A 447 55.43 13.59 -2.73
N PRO A 448 54.98 14.56 -3.56
CA PRO A 448 54.91 14.43 -5.02
C PRO A 448 56.19 14.96 -5.70
N PRO A 449 56.56 14.48 -6.91
CA PRO A 449 57.54 15.16 -7.75
C PRO A 449 56.89 16.18 -8.69
N ASN A 450 57.54 17.33 -8.78
CA ASN A 450 57.25 18.48 -9.63
C ASN A 450 57.43 18.23 -11.13
N GLY A 451 56.65 18.97 -11.93
CA GLY A 451 57.23 19.71 -13.07
C GLY A 451 56.46 19.65 -14.39
N VAL A 452 55.52 20.59 -14.63
CA VAL A 452 55.38 21.30 -15.92
C VAL A 452 54.79 22.69 -15.64
N GLN A 453 55.48 23.74 -16.08
CA GLN A 453 55.04 25.14 -16.08
C GLN A 453 54.01 25.41 -17.20
N PRO A 454 53.01 26.28 -17.00
CA PRO A 454 52.00 26.57 -18.01
C PRO A 454 52.47 27.65 -19.02
N PRO A 455 52.01 27.62 -20.29
CA PRO A 455 52.12 28.79 -21.16
C PRO A 455 50.98 29.78 -20.91
N ASP A 456 51.37 31.06 -20.90
CA ASP A 456 50.52 32.23 -20.77
C ASP A 456 49.55 32.43 -21.95
N GLY A 457 48.41 33.06 -21.63
CA GLY A 457 47.74 33.96 -22.57
C GLY A 457 46.35 33.52 -23.04
N GLN A 458 45.34 33.78 -22.22
CA GLN A 458 44.06 34.35 -22.67
C GLN A 458 43.24 34.82 -21.45
N ARG A 459 43.09 36.14 -21.33
CA ARG A 459 42.17 36.77 -20.37
C ARG A 459 40.73 36.52 -20.81
N PRO A 460 39.83 36.04 -19.93
CA PRO A 460 38.39 36.24 -20.12
C PRO A 460 38.00 37.66 -19.68
N PRO A 461 37.11 38.35 -20.41
CA PRO A 461 36.58 39.64 -19.97
C PRO A 461 35.74 39.46 -18.71
N GLY A 462 35.96 40.34 -17.74
CA GLY A 462 35.17 40.43 -16.52
C GLY A 462 33.80 41.08 -16.76
N GLY A 463 32.85 40.69 -15.91
CA GLY A 463 31.62 41.46 -15.71
C GLY A 463 30.38 40.62 -15.45
N MET A 464 30.27 39.99 -14.28
CA MET A 464 28.99 39.86 -13.56
C MET A 464 29.24 39.40 -12.12
N GLN A 465 28.92 40.30 -11.18
CA GLN A 465 28.86 40.02 -9.74
C GLN A 465 27.81 38.94 -9.44
N PRO A 466 28.11 37.93 -8.60
CA PRO A 466 27.07 37.09 -8.03
C PRO A 466 26.29 37.86 -6.94
N PRO A 467 24.95 37.81 -6.93
CA PRO A 467 24.16 38.38 -5.84
C PRO A 467 24.43 37.66 -4.51
N ALA A 468 24.52 38.45 -3.44
CA ALA A 468 24.64 37.98 -2.07
C ALA A 468 23.36 37.28 -1.60
N GLY A 469 23.51 36.17 -0.85
CA GLY A 469 22.43 35.55 -0.07
C GLY A 469 22.28 34.04 -0.27
N ARG A 470 23.15 33.23 0.34
CA ARG A 470 22.84 31.84 0.69
C ARG A 470 22.86 31.74 2.22
N PRO A 471 21.78 31.28 2.89
CA PRO A 471 21.87 30.88 4.28
C PRO A 471 22.80 29.68 4.40
N GLN A 472 23.72 29.72 5.36
CA GLN A 472 24.51 28.57 5.80
C GLN A 472 23.59 27.47 6.30
N ALA A 473 23.84 26.23 5.86
CA ALA A 473 23.17 25.04 6.38
C ALA A 473 23.49 24.89 7.88
N GLY A 474 22.45 24.96 8.74
CA GLY A 474 22.61 24.80 10.18
C GLY A 474 21.56 25.47 11.07
N GLN A 475 20.56 26.18 10.52
CA GLN A 475 19.44 26.71 11.33
C GLN A 475 18.17 25.91 11.05
N LEU A 476 17.64 25.28 12.12
CA LEU A 476 16.26 24.80 12.17
C LEU A 476 15.30 26.00 12.06
N PRO A 477 14.16 25.89 11.34
CA PRO A 477 13.12 26.91 11.43
C PRO A 477 12.55 26.95 12.85
N GLN A 478 12.31 28.15 13.37
CA GLN A 478 11.51 28.33 14.58
C GLN A 478 10.07 27.85 14.32
N ALA A 479 9.46 27.25 15.34
CA ALA A 479 8.08 26.76 15.29
C ALA A 479 7.12 27.86 14.80
N GLY A 480 6.32 27.52 13.77
CA GLY A 480 5.26 28.39 13.25
C GLY A 480 5.33 28.77 11.77
N GLN A 481 6.24 28.22 10.97
CA GLN A 481 6.22 28.41 9.50
C GLN A 481 5.92 27.09 8.79
N GLN A 482 4.75 27.03 8.14
CA GLN A 482 4.44 25.98 7.16
C GLN A 482 5.53 25.98 6.07
N PRO A 483 6.01 24.80 5.64
CA PRO A 483 6.90 24.73 4.50
C PRO A 483 6.18 25.21 3.23
N PRO A 484 6.89 25.84 2.27
CA PRO A 484 6.27 26.35 1.06
C PRO A 484 5.64 25.22 0.24
N ASP A 485 4.47 25.51 -0.31
CA ASP A 485 3.73 24.60 -1.19
C ASP A 485 4.62 24.09 -2.33
N GLY A 486 4.69 22.76 -2.48
CA GLY A 486 5.37 22.11 -3.60
C GLY A 486 6.71 21.40 -3.31
N ALA A 487 7.16 21.33 -2.05
CA ALA A 487 8.26 20.45 -1.68
C ALA A 487 7.77 18.98 -1.66
N VAL A 488 7.84 18.30 -2.81
CA VAL A 488 7.62 16.86 -2.91
C VAL A 488 8.64 16.15 -2.02
N ARG A 489 8.18 15.68 -0.86
CA ARG A 489 8.94 14.78 0.00
C ARG A 489 9.07 13.47 -0.78
N MET A 490 10.24 13.23 -1.38
CA MET A 490 10.59 11.95 -2.00
C MET A 490 10.61 10.86 -0.92
N GLY A 491 9.44 10.31 -0.61
CA GLY A 491 9.26 9.17 0.29
C GLY A 491 8.15 8.28 -0.26
N MET A 492 8.51 7.07 -0.70
CA MET A 492 7.55 6.02 -1.00
C MET A 492 6.98 5.47 0.32
N GLY A 493 6.10 6.23 0.97
CA GLY A 493 5.50 5.91 2.27
C GLY A 493 4.90 7.13 2.94
N GLY A 494 3.96 6.92 3.86
CA GLY A 494 3.25 7.97 4.60
C GLY A 494 1.75 7.71 4.69
N ASN A 495 1.13 8.33 5.69
CA ASN A 495 -0.32 8.40 5.86
C ASN A 495 -0.65 9.63 6.72
N LYS A 496 -1.37 10.60 6.12
CA LYS A 496 -1.61 11.91 6.76
C LYS A 496 -2.37 11.80 8.09
N LEU A 497 -3.27 10.82 8.25
CA LEU A 497 -3.98 10.59 9.51
C LEU A 497 -3.00 10.15 10.62
N LYS A 498 -2.15 9.14 10.35
CA LYS A 498 -1.14 8.66 11.31
C LYS A 498 -0.12 9.75 11.64
N GLU A 499 0.35 10.46 10.63
CA GLU A 499 1.34 11.53 10.80
C GLU A 499 0.82 12.67 11.67
N ARG A 500 -0.40 13.16 11.41
CA ARG A 500 -1.00 14.22 12.23
C ARG A 500 -1.31 13.74 13.64
N PHE A 501 -1.77 12.49 13.80
CA PHE A 501 -2.04 11.91 15.11
C PHE A 501 -0.79 11.90 16.00
N LEU A 502 0.32 11.36 15.50
CA LEU A 502 1.58 11.28 16.24
C LEU A 502 2.23 12.65 16.48
N ALA A 503 1.97 13.63 15.62
CA ALA A 503 2.47 15.00 15.77
C ALA A 503 1.64 15.86 16.75
N THR A 504 0.42 15.43 17.10
CA THR A 504 -0.48 16.21 17.94
C THR A 504 -0.26 15.88 19.42
N GLU A 505 0.24 16.85 20.19
CA GLU A 505 0.54 16.67 21.62
C GLU A 505 -0.65 16.17 22.45
N ALA A 506 -1.89 16.54 22.09
CA ALA A 506 -3.09 16.08 22.79
C ALA A 506 -3.27 14.55 22.74
N PHE A 507 -2.71 13.87 21.73
CA PHE A 507 -2.81 12.42 21.57
C PHE A 507 -1.60 11.65 22.11
N LYS A 508 -0.52 12.34 22.51
CA LYS A 508 0.70 11.68 23.02
C LYS A 508 0.41 10.78 24.22
N LYS A 509 -0.39 11.28 25.17
CA LYS A 509 -0.72 10.53 26.39
C LYS A 509 -1.49 9.25 26.09
N VAL A 510 -2.55 9.33 25.27
CA VAL A 510 -3.34 8.14 24.90
C VAL A 510 -2.49 7.16 24.10
N TYR A 511 -1.58 7.64 23.24
CA TYR A 511 -0.63 6.77 22.55
C TYR A 511 0.28 5.99 23.51
N GLU A 512 0.93 6.67 24.46
CA GLU A 512 1.82 6.03 25.43
C GLU A 512 1.09 5.07 26.38
N GLU A 513 -0.15 5.40 26.76
CA GLU A 513 -1.02 4.50 27.54
C GLU A 513 -1.37 3.24 26.76
N GLN A 514 -1.77 3.36 25.50
CA GLN A 514 -2.05 2.20 24.65
C GLN A 514 -0.78 1.41 24.33
N TYR A 515 0.38 2.06 24.18
CA TYR A 515 1.65 1.37 23.99
C TYR A 515 1.99 0.45 25.16
N ARG A 516 1.83 0.95 26.39
CA ARG A 516 2.01 0.14 27.60
C ARG A 516 1.02 -1.03 27.63
N ALA A 517 -0.25 -0.78 27.31
CA ALA A 517 -1.29 -1.80 27.31
C ALA A 517 -0.97 -2.91 26.28
N VAL A 518 -0.57 -2.55 25.07
CA VAL A 518 -0.15 -3.48 24.02
C VAL A 518 1.06 -4.29 24.48
N TYR A 519 2.10 -3.65 25.00
CA TYR A 519 3.28 -4.36 25.50
C TYR A 519 2.91 -5.39 26.56
N ALA A 520 2.10 -5.01 27.55
CA ALA A 520 1.63 -5.89 28.61
C ALA A 520 0.77 -7.05 28.10
N ALA A 521 -0.06 -6.81 27.07
CA ALA A 521 -0.91 -7.81 26.45
C ALA A 521 -0.12 -8.83 25.61
N THR A 522 0.97 -8.39 24.97
CA THR A 522 1.63 -9.16 23.90
C THR A 522 3.02 -9.70 24.27
N LEU A 523 3.94 -8.83 24.70
CA LEU A 523 5.35 -9.17 24.88
C LEU A 523 5.72 -9.49 26.33
N ASP A 524 5.00 -8.91 27.30
CA ASP A 524 5.29 -9.10 28.71
C ASP A 524 5.08 -10.57 29.16
N GLY A 525 5.90 -11.01 30.12
CA GLY A 525 5.79 -12.35 30.71
C GLY A 525 6.05 -13.52 29.76
N GLY A 526 6.63 -13.30 28.57
CA GLY A 526 6.93 -14.37 27.60
C GLY A 526 5.75 -14.81 26.73
N LYS A 527 4.61 -14.10 26.79
CA LYS A 527 3.36 -14.45 26.07
C LYS A 527 3.54 -14.62 24.56
N ALA A 528 4.35 -13.79 23.92
CA ALA A 528 4.63 -13.91 22.48
C ALA A 528 5.39 -15.21 22.14
N VAL A 529 6.31 -15.64 23.00
CA VAL A 529 7.06 -16.90 22.80
C VAL A 529 6.14 -18.11 23.02
N GLU A 530 5.31 -18.09 24.05
CA GLU A 530 4.30 -19.14 24.29
C GLU A 530 3.29 -19.24 23.14
N THR A 531 2.90 -18.10 22.58
CA THR A 531 2.02 -18.03 21.40
C THR A 531 2.71 -18.62 20.18
N LEU A 532 3.97 -18.28 19.94
CA LEU A 532 4.76 -18.86 18.86
C LEU A 532 4.91 -20.39 19.00
N ASP A 533 5.11 -20.91 20.21
CA ASP A 533 5.19 -22.36 20.44
C ASP A 533 3.87 -23.09 20.12
N ARG A 534 2.73 -22.47 20.41
CA ARG A 534 1.41 -22.97 19.99
C ARG A 534 1.26 -22.96 18.47
N ILE A 535 1.70 -21.91 17.79
CA ILE A 535 1.68 -21.78 16.32
C ILE A 535 2.52 -22.88 15.66
N VAL A 536 3.74 -23.11 16.15
CA VAL A 536 4.61 -24.18 15.65
C VAL A 536 3.96 -25.55 15.87
N SER A 537 3.26 -25.74 16.99
CA SER A 537 2.52 -26.98 17.25
C SER A 537 1.38 -27.18 16.26
N ALA A 538 0.60 -26.13 15.96
CA ALA A 538 -0.46 -26.16 14.95
C ALA A 538 0.09 -26.48 13.54
N TYR A 539 1.20 -25.85 13.15
CA TYR A 539 1.89 -26.16 11.88
C TYR A 539 2.23 -27.65 11.77
N ARG A 540 2.78 -28.25 12.84
CA ARG A 540 3.23 -29.65 12.87
C ARG A 540 2.11 -30.69 12.82
N LEU A 541 0.84 -30.31 13.05
CA LEU A 541 -0.29 -31.22 12.87
C LEU A 541 -0.53 -31.60 11.41
N ASN A 542 -0.06 -30.76 10.48
CA ASN A 542 -0.44 -30.83 9.08
C ASN A 542 0.47 -31.73 8.25
N GLN A 543 -0.13 -32.38 7.25
CA GLN A 543 0.63 -33.23 6.33
C GLN A 543 1.70 -32.42 5.58
N GLY A 544 2.89 -33.00 5.46
CA GLY A 544 4.02 -32.36 4.81
C GLY A 544 4.80 -31.39 5.71
N ALA A 545 4.45 -31.27 7.00
CA ALA A 545 5.19 -30.46 7.96
C ALA A 545 6.67 -30.84 7.98
N LYS A 546 7.51 -29.80 7.97
CA LYS A 546 8.97 -29.89 7.85
C LYS A 546 9.63 -29.42 9.14
N ASP A 547 10.77 -30.02 9.50
CA ASP A 547 11.50 -29.68 10.74
C ASP A 547 12.18 -28.31 10.64
N GLU A 548 12.41 -27.82 9.43
CA GLU A 548 12.98 -26.51 9.11
C GLU A 548 12.20 -25.34 9.74
N VAL A 549 10.91 -25.55 10.08
CA VAL A 549 10.10 -24.58 10.85
C VAL A 549 10.72 -24.23 12.21
N ALA A 550 11.53 -25.13 12.80
CA ALA A 550 12.22 -24.87 14.06
C ALA A 550 13.24 -23.74 13.94
N ALA A 551 13.96 -23.65 12.82
CA ALA A 551 14.93 -22.58 12.59
C ALA A 551 14.23 -21.22 12.42
N GLU A 552 13.08 -21.19 11.74
CA GLU A 552 12.23 -19.99 11.62
C GLU A 552 11.72 -19.55 13.00
N ALA A 553 11.26 -20.49 13.83
CA ALA A 553 10.80 -20.22 15.19
C ALA A 553 11.92 -19.69 16.09
N ASP A 554 13.11 -20.30 16.06
CA ASP A 554 14.26 -19.88 16.87
C ASP A 554 14.75 -18.48 16.49
N ALA A 555 14.77 -18.17 15.19
CA ALA A 555 15.08 -16.83 14.71
C ALA A 555 14.07 -15.78 15.22
N LEU A 556 12.77 -16.11 15.18
CA LEU A 556 11.72 -15.22 15.66
C LEU A 556 11.77 -15.04 17.19
N LYS A 557 12.04 -16.11 17.96
CA LYS A 557 12.28 -16.04 19.42
C LYS A 557 13.45 -15.11 19.76
N SER A 558 14.57 -15.24 19.04
CA SER A 558 15.72 -14.35 19.23
C SER A 558 15.37 -12.88 18.96
N THR A 559 14.53 -12.62 17.96
CA THR A 559 14.03 -11.27 17.67
C THR A 559 13.10 -10.75 18.78
N LEU A 560 12.19 -11.59 19.28
CA LEU A 560 11.30 -11.25 20.40
C LEU A 560 12.10 -10.93 21.67
N ASP A 561 13.13 -11.72 22.00
CA ASP A 561 13.97 -11.49 23.17
C ASP A 561 14.68 -10.12 23.09
N LYS A 562 15.21 -9.77 21.92
CA LYS A 562 15.81 -8.44 21.68
C LYS A 562 14.76 -7.34 21.84
N ARG A 563 13.56 -7.54 21.31
CA ARG A 563 12.46 -6.57 21.38
C ARG A 563 12.01 -6.32 22.81
N VAL A 564 11.80 -7.39 23.58
CA VAL A 564 11.45 -7.34 25.01
C VAL A 564 12.54 -6.64 25.81
N THR A 565 13.81 -6.98 25.57
CA THR A 565 14.96 -6.37 26.24
C THR A 565 15.01 -4.86 25.98
N ALA A 566 14.82 -4.43 24.73
CA ALA A 566 14.84 -3.02 24.38
C ALA A 566 13.67 -2.24 25.00
N LEU A 567 12.46 -2.79 24.97
CA LEU A 567 11.25 -2.08 25.40
C LEU A 567 11.02 -2.10 26.91
N SER A 568 11.37 -3.19 27.61
CA SER A 568 11.15 -3.34 29.06
C SER A 568 11.84 -2.24 29.90
N ALA A 569 12.96 -1.71 29.39
CA ALA A 569 13.70 -0.63 30.03
C ALA A 569 13.16 0.78 29.70
N HIS A 570 12.29 0.92 28.69
CA HIS A 570 11.87 2.21 28.14
C HIS A 570 10.87 2.92 29.07
N GLU A 571 11.02 4.23 29.24
CA GLU A 571 10.19 5.07 30.15
C GLU A 571 8.69 4.95 29.87
N VAL A 572 8.29 5.00 28.60
CA VAL A 572 6.89 4.78 28.17
C VAL A 572 6.36 3.43 28.65
N VAL A 573 7.12 2.34 28.58
CA VAL A 573 6.68 1.01 29.02
C VAL A 573 6.65 0.89 30.55
N ARG A 574 7.53 1.60 31.26
CA ARG A 574 7.59 1.62 32.73
C ARG A 574 6.59 2.56 33.40
N GLY A 575 6.23 3.65 32.71
CA GLY A 575 5.24 4.63 33.17
C GLY A 575 5.82 5.63 34.16
N SER A 576 7.11 5.90 34.00
CA SER A 576 7.94 6.75 34.84
C SER A 576 8.35 8.01 34.12
#